data_AF-A0A4R7LI52-F1
#
_entry.id   AF-A0A4R7LI52-F1
#
_cell.length_a   1.000
_cell.length_b   1.000
_cell.length_c   1.000
_cell.angle_alpha   90.00
_cell.angle_beta   90.00
_cell.angle_gamma   90.00
#
_symmetry.space_group_name_H-M   'P 1'
#
loop_
_entity.id
_entity.type
_entity.pdbx_description
1 polymer ?
#
loop_
_entity_poly.entity_id
_entity_poly.type
_entity_poly.pdbx_seq_one_letter_code
_entity_poly.pdbx_strand_id
1 'polypeptide(L)'
;MYEYDSFFTLTGLQQIGLVVVSAGLMLCWGYGAWRFGAERPLILRIVIGVAVFVSFVWLSPQIYFQYYRIIIDGLPAQWVIGRPPGPLHILRLLSFQASANLSAHSQGLLGWLLLGLAALKR
;
A
#
# COMPACT_ATOMS: atom_id res chain seq x y z
N MET A 1 0.52 12.90 -18.08
CA MET A 1 -0.57 12.51 -17.16
C MET A 1 -1.71 12.04 -18.05
N TYR A 2 -2.10 10.77 -17.98
CA TYR A 2 -3.14 10.22 -18.85
C TYR A 2 -4.52 10.66 -18.35
N GLU A 3 -5.49 10.78 -19.27
CA GLU A 3 -6.86 11.24 -18.98
C GLU A 3 -7.62 10.35 -17.97
N TYR A 4 -7.11 9.15 -17.68
CA TYR A 4 -7.65 8.17 -16.73
C TYR A 4 -6.74 7.88 -15.53
N ASP A 5 -5.72 8.71 -15.28
CA ASP A 5 -4.68 8.46 -14.26
C ASP A 5 -5.10 8.89 -12.84
N SER A 6 -6.39 9.16 -12.63
CA SER A 6 -6.93 9.57 -11.34
C SER A 6 -8.19 8.80 -10.96
N PHE A 7 -8.39 8.59 -9.66
CA PHE A 7 -9.62 7.98 -9.14
C PHE A 7 -10.89 8.68 -9.66
N PHE A 8 -10.85 10.00 -9.80
CA PHE A 8 -11.98 10.83 -10.20
C PHE A 8 -12.30 10.78 -11.69
N THR A 9 -11.39 10.24 -12.51
CA THR A 9 -11.58 10.07 -13.97
C THR A 9 -12.10 8.68 -14.34
N LEU A 10 -12.22 7.77 -13.37
CA LEU A 10 -12.77 6.44 -13.56
C LEU A 10 -14.31 6.45 -13.53
N THR A 11 -14.93 5.52 -14.26
CA THR A 11 -16.37 5.25 -14.12
C THR A 11 -16.69 4.70 -12.72
N GLY A 12 -17.95 4.81 -12.28
CA GLY A 12 -18.37 4.34 -10.95
C GLY A 12 -18.03 2.87 -10.67
N LEU A 13 -18.19 1.98 -11.67
CA LEU A 13 -17.81 0.56 -11.54
C LEU A 13 -16.30 0.37 -11.36
N GLN A 14 -15.49 1.15 -12.08
CA GLN A 14 -14.03 1.12 -11.95
C GLN A 14 -13.58 1.70 -10.60
N GLN A 15 -14.25 2.72 -10.07
CA GLN A 15 -13.98 3.22 -8.72
C GLN A 15 -14.26 2.16 -7.65
N ILE A 16 -15.41 1.46 -7.75
CA ILE A 16 -15.77 0.38 -6.83
C ILE A 16 -14.71 -0.74 -6.88
N GLY A 17 -14.32 -1.16 -8.09
CA GLY A 17 -13.29 -2.18 -8.26
C GLY A 17 -11.96 -1.76 -7.62
N LEU A 18 -11.54 -0.52 -7.79
CA LEU A 18 -10.32 0.01 -7.17
C LEU A 18 -10.40 0.06 -5.63
N VAL A 19 -11.56 0.40 -5.06
CA VAL A 19 -11.81 0.34 -3.62
C VAL A 19 -11.70 -1.09 -3.11
N VAL A 20 -12.30 -2.06 -3.80
CA VAL A 20 -12.22 -3.49 -3.45
C VAL A 20 -10.78 -3.99 -3.50
N VAL A 21 -10.02 -3.65 -4.54
CA VAL A 21 -8.59 -4.00 -4.65
C VAL A 21 -7.81 -3.39 -3.49
N SER A 22 -8.05 -2.12 -3.17
CA SER A 22 -7.36 -1.43 -2.07
C SER A 22 -7.68 -2.05 -0.71
N ALA A 23 -8.95 -2.38 -0.46
CA ALA A 23 -9.37 -3.06 0.76
C ALA A 23 -8.77 -4.47 0.86
N GLY A 24 -8.75 -5.23 -0.24
CA GLY A 24 -8.12 -6.54 -0.31
C GLY A 24 -6.63 -6.47 0.02
N LEU A 25 -5.90 -5.51 -0.58
CA LEU A 25 -4.48 -5.31 -0.28
C LEU A 25 -4.23 -4.93 1.18
N MET A 26 -5.04 -4.04 1.74
CA MET A 26 -4.97 -3.68 3.16
C MET A 26 -5.14 -4.91 4.04
N LEU A 27 -6.15 -5.75 3.79
CA LEU A 27 -6.40 -6.96 4.55
C LEU A 27 -5.27 -7.98 4.41
N CYS A 28 -4.77 -8.21 3.19
CA CYS A 28 -3.66 -9.12 2.94
C CYS A 28 -2.38 -8.71 3.68
N TRP A 29 -2.03 -7.41 3.64
CA TRP A 29 -0.86 -6.90 4.35
C TRP A 29 -1.05 -6.87 5.86
N GLY A 30 -2.25 -6.52 6.34
CA GLY A 30 -2.62 -6.60 7.74
C GLY A 30 -2.49 -8.03 8.28
N TYR A 31 -3.00 -9.01 7.55
CA TYR A 31 -2.84 -10.42 7.87
C TYR A 31 -1.37 -10.84 7.88
N GLY A 32 -0.58 -10.40 6.89
CA GLY A 32 0.86 -10.66 6.85
C GLY A 32 1.59 -10.14 8.09
N ALA A 33 1.40 -8.87 8.44
CA ALA A 33 1.99 -8.29 9.65
C ALA A 33 1.57 -9.05 10.92
N TRP A 34 0.28 -9.38 11.03
CA TRP A 34 -0.27 -10.14 12.15
C TRP A 34 0.29 -11.56 12.25
N ARG A 35 0.44 -12.27 11.13
CA ARG A 35 0.87 -13.67 11.06
C ARG A 35 2.38 -13.82 11.27
N PHE A 36 3.18 -12.91 10.71
CA PHE A 36 4.65 -12.97 10.82
C PHE A 36 5.14 -12.42 12.16
N GLY A 37 4.45 -11.44 12.75
CA GLY A 37 4.75 -10.91 14.08
C GLY A 37 4.28 -11.81 15.23
N ALA A 38 3.56 -12.89 14.95
CA ALA A 38 3.09 -13.82 15.97
C ALA A 38 4.27 -14.41 16.77
N GLU A 39 4.17 -14.41 18.11
CA GLU A 39 5.13 -15.05 19.03
C GLU A 39 6.54 -14.43 19.01
N ARG A 40 6.72 -13.27 18.38
CA ARG A 40 8.00 -12.55 18.35
C ARG A 40 8.10 -11.50 19.48
N PRO A 41 9.31 -11.15 19.94
CA PRO A 41 9.48 -10.03 20.86
C PRO A 41 9.10 -8.71 20.17
N LEU A 42 8.64 -7.72 20.95
CA LEU A 42 8.10 -6.45 20.45
C LEU A 42 8.98 -5.78 19.38
N ILE A 43 10.29 -5.72 19.61
CA ILE A 43 11.25 -5.11 18.67
C ILE A 43 11.16 -5.79 17.29
N LEU A 44 11.18 -7.13 17.28
CA LEU A 44 11.12 -7.88 16.02
C LEU A 44 9.74 -7.73 15.35
N ARG A 45 8.67 -7.59 16.13
CA ARG A 45 7.34 -7.31 15.59
C ARG A 45 7.27 -5.96 14.91
N ILE A 46 7.84 -4.92 15.52
CA ILE A 46 7.94 -3.58 14.92
C ILE A 46 8.76 -3.63 13.64
N VAL A 47 9.92 -4.31 13.65
CA VAL A 47 10.75 -4.49 12.44
C VAL A 47 9.98 -5.19 11.33
N ILE A 48 9.23 -6.25 11.66
CA ILE A 48 8.36 -6.95 10.71
C ILE A 48 7.25 -6.01 10.20
N GLY A 49 6.61 -5.23 11.06
CA GLY A 49 5.58 -4.26 10.69
C GLY A 49 6.10 -3.21 9.72
N VAL A 50 7.30 -2.66 9.97
CA VAL A 50 7.97 -1.75 9.04
C VAL A 50 8.29 -2.45 7.72
N ALA A 51 8.87 -3.65 7.75
CA ALA A 51 9.20 -4.39 6.53
C ALA A 51 7.98 -4.71 5.66
N VAL A 52 6.87 -5.10 6.30
CA VAL A 52 5.58 -5.34 5.64
C VAL A 52 5.02 -4.03 5.08
N PHE A 53 5.12 -2.92 5.80
CA PHE A 53 4.70 -1.62 5.28
C PHE A 53 5.56 -1.17 4.08
N VAL A 54 6.88 -1.34 4.13
CA VAL A 54 7.80 -1.04 3.02
C VAL A 54 7.44 -1.86 1.78
N SER A 55 7.15 -3.16 1.95
CA SER A 55 6.75 -4.01 0.82
C SER A 55 5.39 -3.60 0.25
N PHE A 56 4.46 -3.11 1.07
CA PHE A 56 3.19 -2.56 0.58
C PHE A 56 3.42 -1.37 -0.34
N VAL A 57 4.17 -0.38 0.14
CA VAL A 57 4.45 0.85 -0.62
C VAL A 57 5.20 0.53 -1.91
N TRP A 58 6.08 -0.46 -1.88
CA TRP A 58 6.84 -0.87 -3.06
C TRP A 58 6.03 -1.66 -4.09
N LEU A 59 5.20 -2.61 -3.65
CA LEU A 59 4.50 -3.55 -4.55
C LEU A 59 3.12 -3.05 -4.99
N SER A 60 2.44 -2.24 -4.18
CA SER A 60 1.10 -1.74 -4.50
C SER A 60 1.01 -1.00 -5.85
N PRO A 61 1.99 -0.18 -6.31
CA PRO A 61 1.92 0.44 -7.63
C PRO A 61 1.84 -0.58 -8.76
N GLN A 62 2.55 -1.71 -8.65
CA GLN A 62 2.47 -2.76 -9.66
C GLN A 62 1.09 -3.42 -9.68
N ILE A 63 0.48 -3.63 -8.52
CA ILE A 63 -0.83 -4.27 -8.41
C ILE A 63 -1.92 -3.33 -8.95
N TYR A 64 -1.86 -2.05 -8.60
CA TYR A 64 -2.76 -1.04 -9.17
C TYR A 64 -2.59 -0.91 -10.68
N PHE A 65 -1.36 -0.98 -11.19
CA PHE A 65 -1.14 -0.98 -12.63
C PHE A 65 -1.77 -2.19 -13.34
N GLN A 66 -1.70 -3.39 -12.74
CA GLN A 66 -2.39 -4.54 -13.31
C GLN A 66 -3.92 -4.38 -13.27
N TYR A 67 -4.46 -3.76 -12.21
CA TYR A 67 -5.88 -3.40 -12.19
C TYR A 67 -6.23 -2.44 -13.34
N TYR A 68 -5.45 -1.37 -13.53
CA TYR A 68 -5.66 -0.42 -14.63
C TYR A 68 -5.56 -1.06 -16.01
N ARG A 69 -4.67 -2.03 -16.22
CA ARG A 69 -4.58 -2.78 -17.47
C ARG A 69 -5.81 -3.62 -17.79
N ILE A 70 -6.59 -4.00 -16.78
CA ILE A 70 -7.84 -4.74 -16.97
C ILE A 70 -8.97 -3.79 -17.39
N ILE A 71 -8.95 -2.54 -16.90
CA ILE A 71 -10.06 -1.61 -17.07
C ILE A 71 -9.86 -0.53 -18.13
N ILE A 72 -8.63 -0.34 -18.62
CA ILE A 72 -8.30 0.61 -19.69
C ILE A 72 -7.66 -0.18 -20.82
N ASP A 73 -8.29 -0.14 -21.99
CA ASP A 73 -7.82 -0.85 -23.17
C ASP A 73 -6.52 -0.24 -23.73
N GLY A 74 -5.63 -1.11 -24.20
CA GLY A 74 -4.39 -0.70 -24.85
C GLY A 74 -3.22 -0.34 -23.93
N LEU A 75 -3.34 -0.49 -22.60
CA LEU A 75 -2.17 -0.32 -21.73
C LEU A 75 -1.11 -1.42 -21.96
N PRO A 76 0.16 -1.03 -22.16
CA PRO A 76 1.22 -2.00 -22.37
C PRO A 76 1.46 -2.86 -21.13
N ALA A 77 1.82 -4.12 -21.37
CA ALA A 77 2.34 -4.99 -20.32
C ALA A 77 3.75 -4.52 -19.94
N GLN A 78 3.88 -3.87 -18.80
CA GLN A 78 5.18 -3.39 -18.31
C GLN A 78 5.28 -3.48 -16.79
N TRP A 79 6.52 -3.49 -16.34
CA TRP A 79 6.86 -3.43 -14.93
C TRP A 79 7.02 -1.96 -14.53
N VAL A 80 6.20 -1.50 -13.58
CA VAL A 80 6.16 -0.09 -13.15
C VAL A 80 6.87 0.16 -11.82
N ILE A 81 7.33 -0.90 -11.15
CA ILE A 81 8.09 -0.77 -9.92
C ILE A 81 9.59 -0.87 -10.20
N GLY A 82 10.36 0.00 -9.55
CA GLY A 82 11.81 0.02 -9.62
C GLY A 82 12.43 -0.45 -8.31
N ARG A 83 13.36 0.36 -7.80
CA ARG A 83 14.00 0.12 -6.49
C ARG A 83 12.98 0.32 -5.35
N PRO A 84 13.13 -0.43 -4.24
CA PRO A 84 12.32 -0.21 -3.05
C PRO A 84 12.48 1.22 -2.52
N PRO A 85 11.45 1.77 -1.85
CA PRO A 85 11.48 3.12 -1.30
C PRO A 85 12.56 3.24 -0.23
N GLY A 86 13.29 4.36 -0.24
CA GLY A 86 14.31 4.64 0.76
C GLY A 86 13.70 4.95 2.15
N PRO A 87 14.47 4.80 3.25
CA PRO A 87 13.98 5.00 4.61
C PRO A 87 13.36 6.39 4.84
N LEU A 88 13.94 7.45 4.25
CA LEU A 88 13.42 8.81 4.36
C LEU A 88 12.00 8.95 3.77
N HIS A 89 11.71 8.24 2.68
CA HIS A 89 10.37 8.28 2.06
C HIS A 89 9.34 7.61 2.97
N ILE A 90 9.70 6.48 3.56
CA ILE A 90 8.86 5.76 4.52
C ILE A 90 8.58 6.62 5.76
N LEU A 91 9.60 7.30 6.28
CA LEU A 91 9.43 8.23 7.40
C LEU A 91 8.48 9.38 7.03
N ARG A 92 8.61 9.96 5.82
CA ARG A 92 7.70 10.99 5.34
C ARG A 92 6.26 10.49 5.22
N LEU A 93 6.03 9.25 4.79
CA LEU A 93 4.69 8.66 4.76
C LEU A 93 4.12 8.49 6.18
N LEU A 94 4.91 7.93 7.11
CA LEU A 94 4.48 7.72 8.49
C LEU A 94 4.26 9.03 9.26
N SER A 95 4.99 10.09 8.91
CA SER A 95 4.83 11.43 9.48
C SER A 95 3.81 12.31 8.74
N PHE A 96 3.13 11.78 7.72
CA PHE A 96 2.19 12.52 6.87
C PHE A 96 2.81 13.75 6.17
N GLN A 97 4.11 13.71 5.88
CA GLN A 97 4.89 14.74 5.18
C GLN A 97 5.26 14.35 3.74
N ALA A 98 4.61 13.32 3.19
CA ALA A 98 4.79 12.94 1.80
C ALA A 98 4.01 13.91 0.87
N SER A 99 3.36 13.41 -0.17
CA SER A 99 2.54 14.23 -1.06
C SER A 99 1.19 14.57 -0.42
N ALA A 100 0.67 15.76 -0.70
CA ALA A 100 -0.66 16.19 -0.27
C ALA A 100 -1.78 15.54 -1.12
N ASN A 101 -1.85 14.21 -1.12
CA ASN A 101 -2.91 13.45 -1.80
C ASN A 101 -3.46 12.33 -0.92
N LEU A 102 -4.65 11.84 -1.28
CA LEU A 102 -5.38 10.83 -0.50
C LEU A 102 -4.56 9.54 -0.35
N SER A 103 -3.92 9.09 -1.42
CA SER A 103 -3.12 7.85 -1.42
C SER A 103 -1.99 7.90 -0.39
N ALA A 104 -1.22 8.99 -0.35
CA ALA A 104 -0.12 9.17 0.59
C ALA A 104 -0.60 9.18 2.05
N HIS A 105 -1.73 9.83 2.34
CA HIS A 105 -2.32 9.84 3.68
C HIS A 105 -2.87 8.46 4.08
N SER A 106 -3.55 7.78 3.16
CA SER A 106 -4.03 6.41 3.37
C SER A 106 -2.88 5.43 3.59
N GLN A 107 -1.75 5.60 2.91
CA GLN A 107 -0.53 4.83 3.16
C GLN A 107 0.03 5.12 4.55
N GLY A 108 0.07 6.37 4.99
CA GLY A 108 0.47 6.74 6.36
C GLY A 108 -0.42 6.08 7.42
N LEU A 109 -1.74 6.15 7.25
CA LEU A 109 -2.72 5.49 8.12
C LEU A 109 -2.53 3.97 8.16
N LEU A 110 -2.32 3.34 7.00
CA LEU A 110 -2.02 1.91 6.92
C LEU A 110 -0.73 1.56 7.66
N GLY A 111 0.33 2.35 7.49
CA GLY A 111 1.59 2.15 8.20
C GLY A 111 1.38 2.13 9.72
N TRP A 112 0.64 3.10 10.26
CA TRP A 112 0.27 3.11 11.68
C TRP A 112 -0.60 1.93 12.10
N LEU A 113 -1.56 1.53 11.27
CA LEU A 113 -2.39 0.34 11.53
C LEU A 113 -1.52 -0.92 11.64
N LEU A 114 -0.59 -1.12 10.69
CA LEU A 114 0.31 -2.28 10.68
C LEU A 114 1.24 -2.30 11.88
N LEU A 115 1.78 -1.14 12.28
CA LEU A 115 2.61 -1.01 13.48
C LEU A 115 1.80 -1.25 14.76
N GLY A 116 0.56 -0.74 14.83
CA GLY A 116 -0.36 -0.99 15.94
C GLY A 116 -0.69 -2.47 16.08
N LEU A 117 -1.06 -3.14 14.98
CA LEU A 117 -1.27 -4.59 14.93
C LEU A 117 -0.01 -5.37 15.33
N ALA A 118 1.15 -4.90 14.91
CA ALA A 118 2.43 -5.46 15.32
C ALA A 118 2.79 -5.17 16.79
N ALA A 119 2.18 -4.20 17.46
CA ALA A 119 2.44 -3.92 18.87
C ALA A 119 1.50 -4.70 19.83
N LEU A 120 0.28 -5.01 19.41
CA LEU A 120 -0.74 -5.68 20.24
C LEU A 120 -0.26 -7.05 20.76
N LYS A 121 0.10 -7.15 22.04
CA LYS A 121 0.59 -8.41 22.64
C LYS A 121 -0.44 -9.54 22.43
N ARG A 122 0.06 -10.70 22.00
CA ARG A 122 -0.71 -11.95 21.99
C ARG A 122 -0.60 -12.62 23.35
#